data_AF-A0A7W1Z177-F1
#
_entry.id   AF-A0A7W1Z177-F1
#
_cell.length_a   1.000
_cell.length_b   1.000
_cell.length_c   1.000
_cell.angle_alpha   90.00
_cell.angle_beta   90.00
_cell.angle_gamma   90.00
#
_symmetry.space_group_name_H-M   'P 1'
#
loop_
_entity.id
_entity.type
_entity.pdbx_description
1 polymer ?
#
loop_
_entity_poly.entity_id
_entity_poly.type
_entity_poly.pdbx_seq_one_letter_code
_entity_poly.pdbx_strand_id
1 'polypeptide(L)'
;MISTTQPIVTSAEVRWFFEGTLSQEIDQWFSASDFVSKLEIRDDSYLVFPQSISVGVKFRDGKLEIKSKVKSLGVRTYPSDVIGHVQVWDKWSYGDKESKSLLMQLQQMLTKYTKVWVTVKKERKLRKISMDQGNPFEVAPESRPHNGCNFELTKIVANHMRYWSIGFEAFGDPAKVEESLDKVVEHVLTNASIPISDAPKTILSANYSHSYPEWLGLLQPNIATDR
;
A
#
# COMPACT_ATOMS: atom_id res chain seq x y z
N MET A 1 7.06 -26.24 -19.12
CA MET A 1 7.36 -24.88 -19.61
C MET A 1 6.39 -23.93 -18.93
N ILE A 2 6.81 -23.21 -17.89
CA ILE A 2 6.00 -22.12 -17.32
C ILE A 2 6.65 -20.84 -17.84
N SER A 3 6.20 -20.37 -19.00
CA SER A 3 6.70 -19.13 -19.58
C SER A 3 5.55 -18.33 -20.16
N THR A 4 4.83 -17.69 -19.25
CA THR A 4 4.28 -16.36 -19.50
C THR A 4 4.84 -15.50 -18.38
N THR A 5 5.89 -14.73 -18.67
CA THR A 5 6.35 -13.69 -17.75
C THR A 5 5.16 -12.76 -17.54
N GLN A 6 4.59 -12.75 -16.33
CA GLN A 6 3.56 -11.77 -16.01
C GLN A 6 4.15 -10.36 -16.23
N PRO A 7 3.37 -9.44 -16.81
CA PRO A 7 3.85 -8.10 -17.08
C PRO A 7 4.28 -7.46 -15.76
N ILE A 8 5.44 -6.79 -15.79
CA ILE A 8 5.92 -5.98 -14.69
C ILE A 8 4.99 -4.77 -14.60
N VAL A 9 4.50 -4.49 -13.40
CA VAL A 9 3.69 -3.30 -13.14
C VAL A 9 4.51 -2.33 -12.31
N THR A 10 4.85 -1.19 -12.89
CA THR A 10 5.51 -0.09 -12.18
C THR A 10 4.45 0.79 -11.50
N SER A 11 4.71 1.19 -10.26
CA SER A 11 3.88 2.12 -9.49
C SER A 11 4.73 3.14 -8.74
N ALA A 12 4.19 4.34 -8.53
CA ALA A 12 4.72 5.31 -7.57
C ALA A 12 3.81 5.34 -6.34
N GLU A 13 4.39 5.34 -5.14
CA GLU A 13 3.66 5.15 -3.89
C GLU A 13 4.11 6.13 -2.81
N VAL A 14 3.14 6.59 -2.02
CA VAL A 14 3.34 7.25 -0.72
C VAL A 14 2.30 6.73 0.26
N ARG A 15 2.69 6.44 1.49
CA ARG A 15 1.80 5.84 2.49
C ARG A 15 2.24 6.18 3.89
N TRP A 16 1.26 6.46 4.75
CA TRP A 16 1.47 6.70 6.18
C TRP A 16 0.82 5.60 7.00
N PHE A 17 1.50 5.17 8.06
CA PHE A 17 1.05 4.14 9.01
C PHE A 17 0.92 4.72 10.41
N PHE A 18 -0.15 4.32 11.10
CA PHE A 18 -0.49 4.78 12.43
C PHE A 18 -0.82 3.61 13.33
N GLU A 19 -0.35 3.65 14.57
CA GLU A 19 -0.75 2.70 15.61
C GLU A 19 -2.16 3.04 16.13
N GLY A 20 -2.88 2.00 16.55
CA GLY A 20 -4.20 2.11 17.14
C GLY A 20 -5.33 1.84 16.17
N THR A 21 -6.55 2.18 16.60
CA THR A 21 -7.77 1.96 15.83
C THR A 21 -8.08 3.19 14.99
N LEU A 22 -8.43 2.98 13.72
CA LEU A 22 -8.93 4.03 12.83
C LEU A 22 -10.16 4.72 13.46
N SER A 23 -10.13 6.05 13.56
CA SER A 23 -11.26 6.81 14.09
C SER A 23 -12.47 6.74 13.14
N GLN A 24 -13.67 6.81 13.73
CA GLN A 24 -14.91 6.80 12.96
C GLN A 24 -15.01 8.01 12.01
N GLU A 25 -14.51 9.17 12.44
CA GLU A 25 -14.53 10.40 11.65
C GLU A 25 -13.73 10.26 10.35
N ILE A 26 -12.52 9.69 10.41
CA ILE A 26 -11.70 9.45 9.21
C ILE A 26 -12.34 8.38 8.33
N ASP A 27 -12.88 7.31 8.91
CA ASP A 27 -13.56 6.26 8.13
C ASP A 27 -14.80 6.81 7.40
N GLN A 28 -15.61 7.63 8.07
CA GLN A 28 -16.78 8.29 7.50
C GLN A 28 -16.40 9.28 6.40
N TRP A 29 -15.40 10.14 6.63
CA TRP A 29 -14.90 11.08 5.63
C TRP A 29 -14.42 10.37 4.37
N PHE A 30 -13.63 9.32 4.51
CA PHE A 30 -13.15 8.57 3.36
C PHE A 30 -14.29 7.88 2.62
N SER A 31 -15.31 7.41 3.36
CA SER A 31 -16.46 6.68 2.82
C SER A 31 -17.58 7.59 2.31
N ALA A 32 -17.45 8.91 2.45
CA ALA A 32 -18.44 9.87 1.97
C ALA A 32 -18.46 10.02 0.44
N SER A 33 -17.46 9.47 -0.26
CA SER A 33 -17.44 9.43 -1.73
C SER A 33 -18.41 8.36 -2.26
N ASP A 34 -19.23 8.73 -3.24
CA ASP A 34 -20.08 7.80 -4.00
C ASP A 34 -19.27 6.74 -4.78
N PHE A 35 -17.98 6.98 -5.01
CA PHE A 35 -17.08 6.09 -5.73
C PHE A 35 -16.14 5.28 -4.82
N VAL A 36 -16.39 5.27 -3.51
CA VAL A 36 -15.66 4.37 -2.61
C VAL A 36 -15.95 2.91 -2.96
N SER A 37 -14.92 2.06 -2.97
CA SER A 37 -15.11 0.63 -3.20
C SER A 37 -15.86 -0.03 -2.05
N LYS A 38 -16.42 -1.21 -2.37
CA LYS A 38 -16.79 -2.18 -1.33
C LYS A 38 -15.59 -2.47 -0.43
N LEU A 39 -15.89 -2.79 0.83
CA LEU A 39 -14.89 -3.21 1.80
C LEU A 39 -14.26 -4.53 1.33
N GLU A 40 -12.94 -4.53 1.17
CA GLU A 40 -12.16 -5.74 0.92
C GLU A 40 -11.54 -6.21 2.24
N ILE A 41 -11.91 -7.40 2.68
CA ILE A 41 -11.32 -8.06 3.86
C ILE A 41 -10.39 -9.17 3.38
N ARG A 42 -9.13 -9.14 3.82
CA ARG A 42 -8.13 -10.13 3.41
C ARG A 42 -6.98 -10.27 4.39
N ASP A 43 -6.35 -11.43 4.34
CA ASP A 43 -5.11 -11.74 5.04
C ASP A 43 -3.98 -11.88 4.02
N ASP A 44 -2.93 -11.08 4.19
CA ASP A 44 -1.70 -11.16 3.42
C ASP A 44 -0.60 -11.75 4.32
N SER A 45 0.20 -12.70 3.84
CA SER A 45 1.39 -13.19 4.55
C SER A 45 2.63 -12.54 3.97
N TYR A 46 3.31 -11.67 4.72
CA TYR A 46 4.52 -10.96 4.27
C TYR A 46 5.77 -11.67 4.77
N LEU A 47 6.75 -11.85 3.88
CA LEU A 47 8.10 -12.21 4.29
C LEU A 47 8.85 -10.93 4.67
N VAL A 48 9.36 -10.91 5.90
CA VAL A 48 10.16 -9.81 6.42
C VAL A 48 11.63 -10.09 6.14
N PHE A 49 12.32 -9.11 5.56
CA PHE A 49 13.77 -9.11 5.38
C PHE A 49 14.39 -8.15 6.40
N PRO A 50 14.97 -8.63 7.51
CA PRO A 50 15.43 -7.77 8.61
C PRO A 50 16.45 -6.69 8.22
N GLN A 51 17.11 -6.83 7.07
CA GLN A 51 18.16 -5.93 6.58
C GLN A 51 17.85 -5.36 5.19
N SER A 52 16.63 -5.56 4.67
CA SER A 52 16.25 -5.04 3.36
C SER A 52 14.86 -4.45 3.36
N ILE A 53 14.81 -3.19 2.96
CA ILE A 53 13.58 -2.43 2.72
C ILE A 53 13.34 -2.20 1.22
N SER A 54 14.19 -2.75 0.35
CA SER A 54 14.11 -2.60 -1.10
C SER A 54 13.30 -3.69 -1.78
N VAL A 55 12.89 -4.73 -1.04
CA VAL A 55 12.11 -5.85 -1.56
C VAL A 55 10.96 -6.16 -0.61
N GLY A 56 9.76 -6.31 -1.16
CA GLY A 56 8.59 -6.83 -0.46
C GLY A 56 8.13 -8.13 -1.10
N VAL A 57 8.00 -9.20 -0.31
CA VAL A 57 7.46 -10.48 -0.78
C VAL A 57 6.23 -10.82 0.06
N LYS A 58 5.15 -11.24 -0.60
CA LYS A 58 3.95 -11.66 0.12
C LYS A 58 3.16 -12.73 -0.63
N PHE A 59 2.47 -13.56 0.14
CA PHE A 59 1.36 -14.36 -0.37
C PHE A 59 0.03 -13.63 -0.16
N ARG A 60 -0.83 -13.68 -1.18
CA ARG A 60 -2.17 -13.09 -1.18
C ARG A 60 -3.11 -13.91 -2.05
N ASP A 61 -4.21 -14.44 -1.49
CA ASP A 61 -5.26 -15.18 -2.22
C ASP A 61 -4.71 -16.22 -3.24
N GLY A 62 -3.72 -17.01 -2.80
CA GLY A 62 -3.08 -18.02 -3.64
C GLY A 62 -2.18 -17.47 -4.74
N LYS A 63 -1.75 -16.20 -4.64
CA LYS A 63 -0.71 -15.58 -5.45
C LYS A 63 0.52 -15.26 -4.62
N LEU A 64 1.67 -15.29 -5.26
CA LEU A 64 2.92 -14.74 -4.75
C LEU A 64 3.16 -13.39 -5.44
N GLU A 65 3.21 -12.31 -4.66
CA GLU A 65 3.57 -10.98 -5.15
C GLU A 65 4.97 -10.61 -4.66
N ILE A 66 5.79 -10.10 -5.57
CA ILE A 66 7.12 -9.57 -5.30
C ILE A 66 7.14 -8.12 -5.75
N LYS A 67 7.56 -7.20 -4.88
CA LYS A 67 7.82 -5.80 -5.20
C LYS A 67 9.30 -5.49 -5.00
N SER A 68 9.92 -4.81 -5.96
CA SER A 68 11.29 -4.29 -5.84
C SER A 68 11.28 -2.77 -5.97
N LYS A 69 12.00 -2.09 -5.08
CA LYS A 69 12.12 -0.63 -5.07
C LYS A 69 13.05 -0.23 -6.20
N VAL A 70 12.51 0.44 -7.21
CA VAL A 70 13.28 0.95 -8.37
C VAL A 70 14.08 2.17 -7.93
N LYS A 71 13.43 3.12 -7.25
CA LYS A 71 14.07 4.31 -6.71
C LYS A 71 13.25 4.91 -5.57
N SER A 72 13.93 5.62 -4.67
CA SER A 72 13.28 6.57 -3.78
C SER A 72 13.37 7.96 -4.40
N LEU A 73 12.24 8.67 -4.41
CA LEU A 73 12.15 10.06 -4.86
C LEU A 73 12.32 11.04 -3.69
N GLY A 74 12.70 10.52 -2.51
CA GLY A 74 12.88 11.30 -1.29
C GLY A 74 11.56 11.72 -0.66
N VAL A 75 11.66 12.76 0.16
CA VAL A 75 10.53 13.38 0.85
C VAL A 75 9.88 14.41 -0.07
N ARG A 76 8.55 14.37 -0.20
CA ARG A 76 7.76 15.40 -0.87
C ARG A 76 6.84 16.08 0.14
N THR A 77 6.63 17.38 -0.08
CA THR A 77 5.68 18.20 0.67
C THR A 77 4.50 18.52 -0.21
N TYR A 78 3.31 18.35 0.33
CA TYR A 78 2.01 18.54 -0.30
C TYR A 78 1.23 19.61 0.49
N PRO A 79 0.06 20.06 -0.02
CA PRO A 79 -0.80 21.00 0.69
C PRO A 79 -1.11 20.57 2.13
N SER A 80 -1.38 21.55 2.98
CA SER A 80 -1.63 21.35 4.42
C SER A 80 -0.45 20.73 5.19
N ASP A 81 0.78 21.05 4.77
CA ASP A 81 2.03 20.56 5.38
C ASP A 81 2.12 19.03 5.48
N VAL A 82 1.47 18.33 4.54
CA VAL A 82 1.56 16.88 4.43
C VAL A 82 2.90 16.50 3.80
N ILE A 83 3.66 15.66 4.49
CA ILE A 83 5.01 15.29 4.11
C ILE A 83 5.11 13.77 4.04
N GLY A 84 5.57 13.23 2.90
CA GLY A 84 5.64 11.78 2.68
C GLY A 84 6.87 11.33 1.90
N HIS A 85 7.33 10.12 2.16
CA HIS A 85 8.38 9.44 1.43
C HIS A 85 7.80 8.80 0.17
N VAL A 86 8.22 9.29 -1.00
CA VAL A 86 7.75 8.76 -2.29
C VAL A 86 8.75 7.75 -2.85
N GLN A 87 8.22 6.63 -3.32
CA GLN A 87 9.03 5.54 -3.86
C GLN A 87 8.38 4.98 -5.12
N VAL A 88 9.23 4.52 -6.05
CA VAL A 88 8.80 3.82 -7.27
C VAL A 88 9.12 2.33 -7.11
N TRP A 89 8.17 1.49 -7.47
CA TRP A 89 8.20 0.05 -7.28
C TRP A 89 7.86 -0.67 -8.57
N ASP A 90 8.58 -1.75 -8.85
CA ASP A 90 8.19 -2.74 -9.84
C ASP A 90 7.56 -3.93 -9.13
N LYS A 91 6.43 -4.41 -9.65
CA LYS A 91 5.66 -5.51 -9.09
C LYS A 91 5.55 -6.67 -10.09
N TRP A 92 5.86 -7.86 -9.59
CA TRP A 92 5.55 -9.13 -10.22
C TRP A 92 4.46 -9.83 -9.40
N SER A 93 3.53 -10.47 -10.10
CA SER A 93 2.54 -11.36 -9.49
C SER A 93 2.66 -12.73 -10.15
N TYR A 94 2.61 -13.78 -9.34
CA TYR A 94 2.62 -15.16 -9.78
C TYR A 94 1.44 -15.88 -9.15
N GLY A 95 0.78 -16.76 -9.89
CA GLY A 95 -0.45 -17.42 -9.45
C GLY A 95 -1.54 -17.26 -10.48
N ASP A 96 -1.56 -18.19 -11.42
CA ASP A 96 -2.69 -18.46 -12.30
C ASP A 96 -3.60 -19.54 -11.68
N LYS A 97 -4.66 -19.92 -12.39
CA LYS A 97 -5.61 -20.92 -11.89
C LYS A 97 -4.95 -22.29 -11.63
N GLU A 98 -3.92 -22.64 -12.38
CA GLU A 98 -3.26 -23.95 -12.31
C GLU A 98 -2.27 -24.02 -11.14
N SER A 99 -1.55 -22.94 -10.88
CA SER A 99 -0.55 -22.84 -9.82
C SER A 99 -1.13 -22.45 -8.45
N LYS A 100 -2.40 -22.03 -8.37
CA LYS A 100 -3.04 -21.56 -7.12
C LYS A 100 -2.93 -22.59 -5.98
N SER A 101 -3.24 -23.85 -6.24
CA SER A 101 -3.20 -24.91 -5.21
C SER A 101 -1.78 -25.14 -4.68
N LEU A 102 -0.79 -25.17 -5.57
CA LEU A 102 0.62 -25.32 -5.22
C LEU A 102 1.11 -24.13 -4.39
N LEU A 103 0.78 -22.90 -4.78
CA LEU A 103 1.16 -21.70 -4.03
C LEU A 103 0.49 -21.64 -2.66
N MET A 104 -0.76 -22.09 -2.53
CA MET A 104 -1.43 -22.21 -1.23
C MET A 104 -0.77 -23.26 -0.33
N GLN A 105 -0.32 -24.39 -0.87
CA GLN A 105 0.44 -25.39 -0.11
C GLN A 105 1.80 -24.83 0.33
N LEU A 106 2.50 -24.14 -0.57
CA LEU A 106 3.78 -23.49 -0.26
C LEU A 106 3.61 -22.41 0.81
N GLN A 107 2.58 -21.57 0.73
CA GLN A 107 2.27 -20.57 1.75
C GLN A 107 2.06 -21.23 3.11
N GLN A 108 1.24 -22.29 3.19
CA GLN A 108 0.99 -23.01 4.44
C GLN A 108 2.26 -23.60 5.03
N MET A 109 3.12 -24.19 4.20
CA MET A 109 4.42 -24.70 4.63
C MET A 109 5.31 -23.57 5.17
N LEU A 110 5.55 -22.52 4.39
CA LEU A 110 6.52 -21.48 4.76
C LEU A 110 6.09 -20.66 5.97
N THR A 111 4.80 -20.33 6.08
CA THR A 111 4.26 -19.50 7.16
C THR A 111 4.11 -20.25 8.48
N LYS A 112 3.94 -21.58 8.46
CA LYS A 112 3.84 -22.40 9.68
C LYS A 112 5.18 -22.60 10.37
N TYR A 113 6.28 -22.68 9.61
CA TYR A 113 7.57 -23.14 10.14
C TYR A 113 8.62 -22.05 10.32
N THR A 114 8.36 -20.81 9.91
CA THR A 114 9.38 -19.75 9.97
C THR A 114 8.84 -18.46 10.58
N LYS A 115 9.60 -17.87 11.52
CA LYS A 115 9.22 -16.64 12.23
C LYS A 115 9.38 -15.36 11.39
N VAL A 116 9.89 -15.49 10.16
CA VAL A 116 10.12 -14.37 9.23
C VAL A 116 8.85 -14.01 8.44
N TRP A 117 7.78 -14.81 8.51
CA TRP A 117 6.50 -14.44 7.92
C TRP A 117 5.60 -13.77 8.94
N VAL A 118 5.08 -12.60 8.59
CA VAL A 118 4.11 -11.85 9.37
C VAL A 118 2.78 -11.86 8.62
N THR A 119 1.74 -12.37 9.28
CA THR A 119 0.38 -12.24 8.77
C THR A 119 -0.14 -10.84 9.08
N VAL A 120 -0.61 -10.15 8.04
CA VAL A 120 -1.20 -8.82 8.10
C VAL A 120 -2.64 -8.93 7.64
N LYS A 121 -3.57 -8.80 8.59
CA LYS A 121 -5.00 -8.75 8.30
C LYS A 121 -5.37 -7.33 7.88
N LYS A 122 -6.20 -7.20 6.85
CA LYS A 122 -6.55 -5.92 6.24
C LYS A 122 -8.06 -5.82 5.99
N GLU A 123 -8.61 -4.69 6.38
CA GLU A 123 -9.91 -4.21 5.89
C GLU A 123 -9.64 -2.94 5.09
N ARG A 124 -9.79 -2.99 3.77
CA ARG A 124 -9.41 -1.92 2.85
C ARG A 124 -10.61 -1.35 2.11
N LYS A 125 -10.68 -0.02 2.07
CA LYS A 125 -11.51 0.75 1.14
C LYS A 125 -10.59 1.49 0.19
N LEU A 126 -10.99 1.64 -1.07
CA LEU A 126 -10.24 2.41 -2.06
C LEU A 126 -11.15 3.38 -2.80
N ARG A 127 -10.59 4.54 -3.14
CA ARG A 127 -11.14 5.50 -4.10
C ARG A 127 -10.20 5.51 -5.29
N LYS A 128 -10.74 5.49 -6.51
CA LYS A 128 -9.93 5.42 -7.72
C LYS A 128 -9.97 6.75 -8.44
N ILE A 129 -8.80 7.33 -8.69
CA ILE A 129 -8.66 8.61 -9.37
C ILE A 129 -8.02 8.36 -10.72
N SER A 130 -8.70 8.77 -11.79
CA SER A 130 -8.19 8.71 -13.16
C SER A 130 -7.30 9.91 -13.46
N MET A 131 -6.27 9.66 -14.27
CA MET A 131 -5.36 10.66 -14.83
C MET A 131 -5.37 10.66 -16.37
N ASP A 132 -6.30 9.96 -17.02
CA ASP A 132 -6.33 9.80 -18.47
C ASP A 132 -6.59 11.12 -19.22
N GLN A 133 -7.23 12.10 -18.57
CA GLN A 133 -7.52 13.42 -19.13
C GLN A 133 -6.52 14.50 -18.66
N GLY A 134 -5.41 14.10 -18.03
CA GLY A 134 -4.36 15.00 -17.55
C GLY A 134 -4.64 15.70 -16.21
N ASN A 135 -5.91 15.79 -15.81
CA ASN A 135 -6.36 16.29 -14.51
C ASN A 135 -6.96 15.14 -13.66
N PRO A 136 -6.75 15.13 -12.33
CA PRO A 136 -7.34 14.14 -11.44
C PRO A 136 -8.87 14.22 -11.43
N PHE A 137 -9.54 13.08 -11.62
CA PHE A 137 -10.97 12.95 -11.36
C PHE A 137 -11.30 11.56 -10.80
N GLU A 138 -12.15 11.52 -9.79
CA GLU A 138 -12.56 10.24 -9.19
C GLU A 138 -13.49 9.47 -10.15
N VAL A 139 -13.30 8.16 -10.22
CA VAL A 139 -14.06 7.24 -11.05
C VAL A 139 -14.56 6.07 -10.23
N ALA A 140 -15.61 5.42 -10.73
CA ALA A 140 -16.15 4.22 -10.11
C ALA A 140 -15.06 3.15 -9.89
N PRO A 141 -15.14 2.34 -8.81
CA PRO A 141 -14.16 1.30 -8.51
C PRO A 141 -13.92 0.31 -9.66
N GLU A 142 -14.95 0.04 -10.45
CA GLU A 142 -14.88 -0.87 -11.60
C GLU A 142 -14.28 -0.27 -12.86
N SER A 143 -14.13 1.05 -12.92
CA SER A 143 -13.42 1.70 -14.02
C SER A 143 -11.96 1.22 -14.08
N ARG A 144 -11.43 1.18 -15.31
CA ARG A 144 -10.07 0.75 -15.62
C ARG A 144 -9.37 1.87 -16.42
N PRO A 145 -9.10 3.03 -15.79
CA PRO A 145 -8.33 4.07 -16.45
C PRO A 145 -6.94 3.55 -16.81
N HIS A 146 -6.34 4.06 -17.87
CA HIS A 146 -5.00 3.66 -18.28
C HIS A 146 -3.95 4.19 -17.30
N ASN A 147 -4.06 5.47 -16.93
CA ASN A 147 -3.26 6.12 -15.90
C ASN A 147 -4.17 6.54 -14.76
N GLY A 148 -3.70 6.37 -13.53
CA GLY A 148 -4.47 6.79 -12.37
C GLY A 148 -3.74 6.54 -11.08
N CYS A 149 -4.48 6.68 -9.99
CA CYS A 149 -3.99 6.43 -8.65
C CYS A 149 -5.09 5.81 -7.79
N ASN A 150 -4.73 4.76 -7.06
CA ASN A 150 -5.57 4.23 -5.99
C ASN A 150 -5.28 5.03 -4.73
N PHE A 151 -6.30 5.66 -4.17
CA PHE A 151 -6.26 6.25 -2.85
C PHE A 151 -6.89 5.28 -1.86
N GLU A 152 -6.16 4.87 -0.83
CA GLU A 152 -6.52 3.74 0.02
C GLU A 152 -6.59 4.14 1.49
N LEU A 153 -7.63 3.64 2.18
CA LEU A 153 -7.72 3.62 3.64
C LEU A 153 -7.81 2.17 4.09
N THR A 154 -6.92 1.76 4.99
CA THR A 154 -6.81 0.36 5.42
C THR A 154 -6.71 0.26 6.93
N LYS A 155 -7.61 -0.50 7.56
CA LYS A 155 -7.43 -0.98 8.93
C LYS A 155 -6.56 -2.23 8.89
N ILE A 156 -5.63 -2.33 9.82
CA ILE A 156 -4.58 -3.34 9.81
C ILE A 156 -4.49 -4.01 11.19
N VAL A 157 -4.34 -5.34 11.19
CA VAL A 157 -3.93 -6.09 12.37
C VAL A 157 -2.69 -6.90 12.02
N ALA A 158 -1.60 -6.68 12.76
CA ALA A 158 -0.33 -7.39 12.62
C ALA A 158 0.31 -7.58 14.00
N ASN A 159 0.93 -8.73 14.26
CA ASN A 159 1.50 -9.08 15.57
C ASN A 159 0.53 -8.84 16.75
N HIS A 160 -0.76 -9.11 16.56
CA HIS A 160 -1.84 -8.87 17.54
C HIS A 160 -2.09 -7.39 17.91
N MET A 161 -1.38 -6.46 17.25
CA MET A 161 -1.54 -5.02 17.43
C MET A 161 -2.40 -4.43 16.29
N ARG A 162 -3.07 -3.32 16.59
CA ARG A 162 -3.93 -2.61 15.64
C ARG A 162 -3.17 -1.43 15.05
N TYR A 163 -3.34 -1.26 13.75
CA TYR A 163 -2.81 -0.14 13.00
C TYR A 163 -3.84 0.30 11.97
N TRP A 164 -3.59 1.43 11.34
CA TRP A 164 -4.26 1.80 10.10
C TRP A 164 -3.29 2.56 9.20
N SER A 165 -3.61 2.61 7.91
CA SER A 165 -2.80 3.33 6.93
C SER A 165 -3.68 4.08 5.94
N ILE A 166 -3.14 5.18 5.45
CA ILE A 166 -3.65 5.94 4.32
C ILE A 166 -2.54 6.01 3.27
N GLY A 167 -2.86 5.80 1.99
CA GLY A 167 -1.82 5.78 0.96
C GLY A 167 -2.34 5.96 -0.44
N PHE A 168 -1.42 6.33 -1.31
CA PHE A 168 -1.63 6.56 -2.73
C PHE A 168 -0.70 5.63 -3.52
N GLU A 169 -1.25 4.91 -4.50
CA GLU A 169 -0.50 4.05 -5.42
C GLU A 169 -0.89 4.43 -6.85
N ALA A 170 -0.03 5.20 -7.51
CA ALA A 170 -0.18 5.57 -8.91
C ALA A 170 0.23 4.42 -9.83
N PHE A 171 -0.54 4.21 -10.89
CA PHE A 171 -0.39 3.13 -11.85
C PHE A 171 -0.57 3.64 -13.28
N GLY A 172 -0.12 2.86 -14.26
CA GLY A 172 -0.28 3.15 -15.68
C GLY A 172 1.06 3.15 -16.40
N ASP A 173 1.26 4.13 -17.27
CA ASP A 173 2.53 4.35 -17.97
C ASP A 173 3.66 4.60 -16.96
N PRO A 174 4.72 3.77 -16.93
CA PRO A 174 5.86 3.96 -16.03
C PRO A 174 6.52 5.35 -16.12
N ALA A 175 6.43 6.02 -17.26
CA ALA A 175 6.95 7.38 -17.41
C ALA A 175 6.08 8.44 -16.71
N LYS A 176 4.83 8.11 -16.35
CA LYS A 176 3.83 9.05 -15.81
C LYS A 176 3.40 8.75 -14.38
N VAL A 177 3.80 7.62 -13.79
CA VAL A 177 3.33 7.24 -12.44
C VAL A 177 3.71 8.28 -11.37
N GLU A 178 4.88 8.91 -11.47
CA GLU A 178 5.35 9.91 -10.51
C GLU A 178 4.53 11.20 -10.58
N GLU A 179 4.34 11.72 -11.80
CA GLU A 179 3.52 12.92 -12.04
C GLU A 179 2.07 12.67 -11.65
N SER A 180 1.54 11.49 -11.98
CA SER A 180 0.18 11.07 -11.63
C SER A 180 0.00 11.00 -10.12
N LEU A 181 0.99 10.47 -9.39
CA LEU A 181 0.96 10.44 -7.93
C LEU A 181 0.88 11.85 -7.36
N ASP A 182 1.78 12.75 -7.75
CA ASP A 182 1.84 14.10 -7.18
C ASP A 182 0.56 14.88 -7.45
N LYS A 183 0.08 14.87 -8.70
CA LYS A 183 -1.17 15.56 -9.07
C LYS A 183 -2.36 15.04 -8.28
N VAL A 184 -2.48 13.73 -8.09
CA VAL A 184 -3.59 13.15 -7.33
C VAL A 184 -3.48 13.47 -5.84
N VAL A 185 -2.29 13.34 -5.25
CA VAL A 185 -2.08 13.66 -3.83
C VAL A 185 -2.38 15.14 -3.57
N GLU A 186 -1.85 16.04 -4.39
CA GLU A 186 -2.12 17.48 -4.30
C GLU A 186 -3.61 17.78 -4.46
N HIS A 187 -4.27 17.19 -5.46
CA HIS A 187 -5.70 17.39 -5.68
C HIS A 187 -6.56 16.91 -4.51
N VAL A 188 -6.29 15.71 -3.98
CA VAL A 188 -7.06 15.17 -2.86
C VAL A 188 -6.83 16.00 -1.60
N LEU A 189 -5.59 16.39 -1.30
CA LEU A 189 -5.27 17.13 -0.08
C LEU A 189 -5.66 18.61 -0.13
N THR A 190 -5.78 19.21 -1.32
CA THR A 190 -6.29 20.57 -1.49
C THR A 190 -7.80 20.62 -1.30
N ASN A 191 -8.51 19.63 -1.84
CA ASN A 191 -9.98 19.63 -1.87
C ASN A 191 -10.60 18.93 -0.66
N ALA A 192 -9.83 18.16 0.10
CA ALA A 192 -10.32 17.45 1.26
C ALA A 192 -9.74 18.02 2.55
N SER A 193 -10.62 18.56 3.38
CA SER A 193 -10.34 18.73 4.80
C SER A 193 -10.37 17.34 5.45
N ILE A 194 -9.23 16.65 5.49
CA ILE A 194 -9.13 15.40 6.27
C ILE A 194 -9.49 15.76 7.71
N PRO A 195 -10.52 15.14 8.31
CA PRO A 195 -10.90 15.44 9.67
C PRO A 195 -9.85 14.85 10.62
N ILE A 196 -8.87 15.69 10.95
CA ILE A 196 -7.82 15.39 11.91
C ILE A 196 -8.14 16.23 13.15
N SER A 197 -9.25 15.90 13.82
CA SER A 197 -9.76 16.68 14.95
C SER A 197 -8.95 16.43 16.25
N ASP A 198 -8.33 15.26 16.42
CA ASP A 198 -7.73 14.84 17.70
C ASP A 198 -6.24 14.43 17.66
N ALA A 199 -5.51 14.82 16.62
CA ALA A 199 -4.07 14.63 16.56
C ALA A 199 -3.40 15.92 16.08
N PRO A 200 -2.15 16.23 16.47
CA PRO A 200 -1.48 17.42 15.97
C PRO A 200 -1.56 17.43 14.44
N LYS A 201 -1.66 18.61 13.84
CA LYS A 201 -1.75 18.90 12.39
C LYS A 201 -0.67 18.21 11.51
N THR A 202 0.14 17.35 12.11
CA THR A 202 1.35 16.66 11.66
C THR A 202 1.18 15.13 11.52
N ILE A 203 -0.05 14.59 11.45
CA ILE A 203 -0.26 13.13 11.31
C ILE A 203 0.37 12.60 10.02
N LEU A 204 0.16 13.28 8.89
CA LEU A 204 0.79 12.89 7.62
C LEU A 204 2.18 13.51 7.51
N SER A 205 3.06 13.23 8.47
CA SER A 205 4.46 13.64 8.45
C SER A 205 5.36 12.51 7.94
N ALA A 206 6.58 12.87 7.53
CA ALA A 206 7.58 11.92 7.03
C ALA A 206 7.85 10.76 8.02
N ASN A 207 7.77 11.03 9.33
CA ASN A 207 8.03 10.03 10.38
C ASN A 207 7.06 8.84 10.35
N TYR A 208 5.85 9.05 9.86
CA TYR A 208 4.85 7.99 9.70
C TYR A 208 4.80 7.44 8.28
N SER A 209 5.56 8.03 7.35
CA SER A 209 5.52 7.64 5.95
C SER A 209 6.46 6.49 5.67
N HIS A 210 5.91 5.30 5.44
CA HIS A 210 6.67 4.07 5.23
C HIS A 210 6.07 3.28 4.07
N SER A 211 6.92 2.56 3.35
CA SER A 211 6.48 1.40 2.57
C SER A 211 6.18 0.21 3.49
N TYR A 212 5.49 -0.82 2.97
CA TYR A 212 5.23 -2.04 3.76
C TYR A 212 6.52 -2.72 4.27
N PRO A 213 7.59 -2.90 3.46
CA PRO A 213 8.85 -3.44 3.96
C PRO A 213 9.46 -2.62 5.10
N GLU A 214 9.44 -1.29 5.00
CA GLU A 214 9.93 -0.39 6.06
C GLU A 214 9.11 -0.54 7.33
N TRP A 215 7.78 -0.44 7.23
CA TRP A 215 6.88 -0.55 8.38
C TRP A 215 6.97 -1.94 9.04
N LEU A 216 7.01 -3.03 8.27
CA LEU A 216 7.17 -4.38 8.83
C LEU A 216 8.52 -4.56 9.55
N GLY A 217 9.57 -3.91 9.08
CA GLY A 217 10.87 -3.88 9.77
C GLY A 217 10.79 -3.23 11.15
N LEU A 218 9.96 -2.20 11.30
CA LEU A 218 9.72 -1.53 12.59
C LEU A 218 8.91 -2.38 13.59
N LEU A 219 8.10 -3.33 13.09
CA LEU A 219 7.28 -4.21 13.95
C LEU A 219 8.07 -5.35 14.59
N GLN A 220 9.27 -5.65 14.08
CA GLN A 220 10.12 -6.68 14.66
C GLN A 220 10.79 -6.09 15.89
N PRO A 221 10.72 -6.75 17.07
CA PRO A 221 11.63 -6.39 18.15
C PRO A 221 13.05 -6.50 17.60
N ASN A 222 13.92 -5.53 17.91
CA ASN A 222 15.34 -5.60 17.58
C ASN A 222 15.82 -7.01 17.91
N ILE A 223 16.03 -7.84 16.89
CA ILE A 223 16.76 -9.08 17.05
C ILE A 223 18.18 -8.58 17.28
N ALA A 224 18.48 -8.28 18.55
CA ALA A 224 19.83 -8.08 19.00
C ALA A 224 20.62 -9.23 18.40
N THR A 225 21.63 -8.87 17.63
CA THR A 225 22.57 -9.80 17.03
C THR A 225 23.22 -10.58 18.15
N ASP A 226 22.67 -11.75 18.48
CA ASP A 226 23.45 -12.82 19.10
C ASP A 226 24.44 -13.30 18.03
N ARG A 227 25.59 -12.63 18.00
CA ARG A 227 26.85 -13.14 17.47
C ARG A 227 27.92 -12.93 18.51
#